data_AF-A0A4W5QB68-F1
#
_entry.id   AF-A0A4W5QB68-F1
#
_cell.length_a   1.000
_cell.length_b   1.000
_cell.length_c   1.000
_cell.angle_alpha   90.00
_cell.angle_beta   90.00
_cell.angle_gamma   90.00
#
_symmetry.space_group_name_H-M   'P 1'
#
loop_
_entity.id
_entity.type
_entity.pdbx_description
1 polymer ?
#
loop_
_entity_poly.entity_id
_entity_poly.type
_entity_poly.pdbx_seq_one_letter_code
_entity_poly.pdbx_strand_id
1 'polypeptide(L)'
;MTSNVFSTPECSLGVDVQADVVLLVDGSYSIGLQNFAKVRAFLEVLVNSFNVGLDKIRLSLVQYSRDPYTEFALNTYNDIASVVKAVRTFPYRGGSTNTGKAMNYVREKIFISTRGARTSVPRVMVLITDGKSSDSFKDAATNLRNIDVEIFAVGVKDAVRSELEAIANAPAATHVYTVEDFDAFQRISKELTQSICLIAPRDLEFSEVTSRSFRVTWTTDSTNVMSYLVRFRKAEDITGDYISLAVPADTTSAILPHLTPFTTYEVNVFAQYDKGDSFPLSGEETTLEGTVQGLSVSEETTDSFRVSWLAAPGPVVRYRLSYIPVTGGEGLEAQTNGPDTTIVLQELFPITTYRVSVSAEYTSGLGDEMQVDGTTKEGQSVNQCHLHCLCLSLTSVTWCRMSVSRKTYCPRNHS
;
A
#
# COMPACT_ATOMS: atom_id res chain seq x y z
N MET A 1 -34.02 -27.04 -31.51
CA MET A 1 -32.77 -26.49 -32.09
C MET A 1 -32.58 -25.12 -31.46
N THR A 2 -31.88 -25.05 -30.33
CA THR A 2 -31.53 -23.79 -29.68
C THR A 2 -30.13 -23.42 -30.10
N SER A 3 -30.00 -22.38 -30.92
CA SER A 3 -28.73 -21.80 -31.34
C SER A 3 -28.05 -21.17 -30.14
N ASN A 4 -26.99 -21.80 -29.63
CA ASN A 4 -26.05 -21.12 -28.73
C ASN A 4 -25.30 -20.08 -29.57
N VAL A 5 -25.70 -18.81 -29.42
CA VAL A 5 -24.97 -17.67 -29.96
C VAL A 5 -23.73 -17.49 -29.09
N PHE A 6 -22.60 -18.03 -29.53
CA PHE A 6 -21.30 -17.67 -28.95
C PHE A 6 -20.95 -16.27 -29.43
N SER A 7 -21.15 -15.28 -28.56
CA SER A 7 -20.67 -13.91 -28.80
C SER A 7 -19.15 -13.89 -28.69
N THR A 8 -18.48 -13.51 -29.76
CA THR A 8 -17.08 -13.08 -29.69
C THR A 8 -16.99 -11.87 -28.75
N PRO A 9 -15.95 -11.74 -27.90
CA PRO A 9 -15.69 -10.52 -27.19
C PRO A 9 -15.30 -9.47 -28.22
N GLU A 10 -16.30 -8.71 -28.65
CA GLU A 10 -16.09 -7.45 -29.33
C GLU A 10 -15.91 -6.38 -28.25
N CYS A 11 -14.78 -5.69 -28.30
CA CYS A 11 -14.66 -4.37 -27.70
C CYS A 11 -15.78 -3.51 -28.32
N SER A 12 -16.77 -3.14 -27.54
CA SER A 12 -17.86 -2.26 -27.99
C SER A 12 -17.45 -0.80 -28.18
N LEU A 13 -16.16 -0.50 -28.03
CA LEU A 13 -15.57 0.79 -28.32
C LEU A 13 -15.40 1.02 -29.83
N GLY A 14 -15.74 0.04 -30.69
CA GLY A 14 -15.45 0.12 -32.13
C GLY A 14 -13.95 0.08 -32.42
N VAL A 15 -13.15 -0.35 -31.45
CA VAL A 15 -11.69 -0.51 -31.54
C VAL A 15 -11.39 -1.99 -31.68
N ASP A 16 -10.65 -2.37 -32.73
CA ASP A 16 -10.13 -3.73 -32.88
C ASP A 16 -9.17 -4.03 -31.72
N VAL A 17 -9.53 -5.03 -30.90
CA VAL A 17 -8.74 -5.51 -29.76
C VAL A 17 -7.38 -6.02 -30.26
N GLN A 18 -6.28 -5.38 -29.85
CA GLN A 18 -4.92 -5.81 -30.19
C GLN A 18 -4.21 -6.32 -28.95
N ALA A 19 -3.75 -7.57 -29.00
CA ALA A 19 -2.86 -8.15 -27.99
C ALA A 19 -2.07 -9.32 -28.57
N ASP A 20 -0.92 -9.59 -27.97
CA ASP A 20 -0.15 -10.80 -28.24
C ASP A 20 -0.35 -11.78 -27.08
N VAL A 21 -1.04 -12.89 -27.34
CA VAL A 21 -1.38 -13.88 -26.32
C VAL A 21 -0.61 -15.17 -26.55
N VAL A 22 0.10 -15.63 -25.52
CA VAL A 22 0.84 -16.88 -25.52
C VAL A 22 0.13 -17.89 -24.61
N LEU A 23 -0.31 -19.00 -25.21
CA LEU A 23 -0.85 -20.16 -24.51
C LEU A 23 0.32 -21.07 -24.12
N LEU A 24 0.70 -21.07 -22.85
CA LEU A 24 1.78 -21.90 -22.31
C LEU A 24 1.17 -23.13 -21.64
N VAL A 25 1.28 -24.28 -22.31
CA VAL A 25 0.52 -25.49 -21.97
C VAL A 25 1.44 -26.58 -21.43
N ASP A 26 1.16 -27.03 -20.21
CA ASP A 26 1.80 -28.18 -19.61
C ASP A 26 1.37 -29.48 -20.29
N GLY A 27 2.35 -30.17 -20.88
CA GLY A 27 2.20 -31.47 -21.53
C GLY A 27 2.89 -32.60 -20.76
N SER A 28 3.22 -32.42 -19.48
CA SER A 28 3.92 -33.38 -18.63
C SER A 28 3.09 -34.63 -18.30
N TYR A 29 3.76 -35.66 -17.76
CA TYR A 29 3.09 -36.92 -17.41
C TYR A 29 2.06 -36.79 -16.29
N SER A 30 2.18 -35.79 -15.41
CA SER A 30 1.29 -35.61 -14.26
C SER A 30 -0.10 -35.10 -14.65
N ILE A 31 -0.20 -34.37 -15.79
CA ILE A 31 -1.47 -33.99 -16.40
C ILE A 31 -2.24 -35.24 -16.85
N GLY A 32 -1.58 -36.12 -17.62
CA GLY A 32 -2.17 -37.33 -18.17
C GLY A 32 -3.09 -37.09 -19.38
N LEU A 33 -3.24 -38.11 -20.22
CA LEU A 33 -3.96 -38.01 -21.51
C LEU A 33 -5.41 -37.54 -21.40
N GLN A 34 -6.12 -37.97 -20.35
CA GLN A 34 -7.54 -37.61 -20.15
C GLN A 34 -7.70 -36.12 -19.82
N ASN A 35 -6.87 -35.58 -18.91
CA ASN A 35 -6.94 -34.17 -18.58
C ASN A 35 -6.36 -33.31 -19.71
N PHE A 36 -5.38 -33.80 -20.45
CA PHE A 36 -4.88 -33.10 -21.64
C PHE A 36 -5.97 -32.96 -22.72
N ALA A 37 -6.89 -33.91 -22.84
CA ALA A 37 -8.08 -33.74 -23.69
C ALA A 37 -9.00 -32.61 -23.19
N LYS A 38 -9.19 -32.49 -21.87
CA LYS A 38 -9.92 -31.36 -21.27
C LYS A 38 -9.22 -30.02 -21.53
N VAL A 39 -7.88 -29.98 -21.43
CA VAL A 39 -7.08 -28.79 -21.75
C VAL A 39 -7.29 -28.38 -23.20
N ARG A 40 -7.24 -29.31 -24.16
CA ARG A 40 -7.53 -29.00 -25.57
C ARG A 40 -8.93 -28.45 -25.79
N ALA A 41 -9.94 -29.05 -25.15
CA ALA A 41 -11.31 -28.55 -25.22
C ALA A 41 -11.44 -27.14 -24.64
N PHE A 42 -10.80 -26.88 -23.50
CA PHE A 42 -10.73 -25.55 -22.90
C PHE A 42 -10.06 -24.53 -23.82
N LEU A 43 -8.90 -24.86 -24.38
CA LEU A 43 -8.17 -23.98 -25.30
C LEU A 43 -8.98 -23.70 -26.57
N GLU A 44 -9.70 -24.69 -27.10
CA GLU A 44 -10.57 -24.50 -28.25
C GLU A 44 -11.67 -23.47 -27.96
N VAL A 45 -12.34 -23.58 -26.81
CA VAL A 45 -13.36 -22.60 -26.40
C VAL A 45 -12.74 -21.22 -26.22
N LEU A 46 -11.57 -21.15 -25.56
CA LEU A 46 -10.87 -19.89 -25.32
C LEU A 46 -10.47 -19.19 -26.63
N VAL A 47 -9.82 -19.89 -27.58
CA VAL A 47 -9.38 -19.24 -28.83
C VAL A 47 -10.55 -18.83 -29.72
N ASN A 48 -11.67 -19.56 -29.72
CA ASN A 48 -12.89 -19.16 -30.44
C ASN A 48 -13.51 -17.88 -29.87
N SER A 49 -13.15 -17.50 -28.64
CA SER A 49 -13.48 -16.20 -28.08
C SER A 49 -12.50 -15.10 -28.50
N PHE A 50 -11.62 -15.27 -29.48
CA PHE A 50 -10.75 -14.18 -29.91
C PHE A 50 -11.00 -13.78 -31.37
N ASN A 51 -10.94 -12.47 -31.62
CA ASN A 51 -10.90 -11.93 -32.98
C ASN A 51 -9.44 -11.98 -33.48
N VAL A 52 -9.05 -13.11 -34.05
CA VAL A 52 -7.68 -13.36 -34.52
C VAL A 52 -7.42 -12.64 -35.84
N GLY A 53 -6.27 -11.96 -35.95
CA GLY A 53 -5.89 -11.25 -37.17
C GLY A 53 -4.51 -10.59 -37.06
N LEU A 54 -3.96 -10.14 -38.20
CA LEU A 54 -2.65 -9.49 -38.25
C LEU A 54 -2.62 -8.20 -37.42
N ASP A 55 -3.69 -7.41 -37.45
CA ASP A 55 -3.84 -6.15 -36.71
C ASP A 55 -4.85 -6.28 -35.56
N LYS A 56 -5.03 -7.49 -35.03
CA LYS A 56 -5.96 -7.82 -33.94
C LYS A 56 -5.24 -8.64 -32.86
N ILE A 57 -5.88 -9.67 -32.32
CA ILE A 57 -5.23 -10.61 -31.41
C ILE A 57 -4.33 -11.57 -32.21
N ARG A 58 -3.07 -11.70 -31.79
CA ARG A 58 -2.13 -12.70 -32.30
C ARG A 58 -1.94 -13.78 -31.24
N LEU A 59 -1.97 -15.03 -31.66
CA LEU A 59 -1.90 -16.19 -30.76
C LEU A 59 -0.63 -17.00 -31.01
N SER A 60 -0.02 -17.47 -29.94
CA SER A 60 1.04 -18.48 -29.98
C SER A 60 0.70 -19.60 -29.01
N LEU A 61 1.08 -20.84 -29.34
CA LEU A 61 0.99 -21.97 -28.43
C LEU A 61 2.38 -22.57 -28.23
N VAL A 62 2.79 -22.61 -26.98
CA VAL A 62 4.00 -23.30 -26.52
C VAL A 62 3.57 -24.42 -25.60
N GLN A 63 3.93 -25.64 -25.96
CA GLN A 63 3.79 -26.78 -25.06
C GLN A 63 5.10 -26.97 -24.31
N TYR A 64 5.06 -27.32 -23.03
CA TYR A 64 6.26 -27.65 -22.29
C TYR A 64 6.11 -28.93 -21.47
N SER A 65 7.24 -29.60 -21.26
CA SER A 65 7.40 -30.64 -20.25
C SER A 65 8.80 -30.52 -19.66
N ARG A 66 9.73 -31.40 -20.06
CA ARG A 66 11.17 -31.22 -19.79
C ARG A 66 11.72 -30.03 -20.55
N ASP A 67 11.29 -29.89 -21.80
CA ASP A 67 11.73 -28.86 -22.73
C ASP A 67 10.51 -28.17 -23.34
N PRO A 68 10.55 -26.83 -23.53
CA PRO A 68 9.52 -26.10 -24.24
C PRO A 68 9.60 -26.38 -25.75
N TYR A 69 8.44 -26.47 -26.39
CA TYR A 69 8.27 -26.68 -27.81
C TYR A 69 7.20 -25.71 -28.35
N THR A 70 7.56 -24.96 -29.38
CA THR A 70 6.62 -24.04 -30.04
C THR A 70 5.76 -24.80 -31.04
N GLU A 71 4.47 -24.96 -30.76
CA GLU A 71 3.52 -25.57 -31.71
C GLU A 71 3.16 -24.56 -32.81
N PHE A 72 3.01 -23.28 -32.47
CA PHE A 72 2.98 -22.17 -33.44
C PHE A 72 3.34 -20.83 -32.78
N ALA A 73 3.95 -19.93 -33.56
CA ALA A 73 4.36 -18.59 -33.14
C ALA A 73 3.28 -17.52 -33.45
N LEU A 74 3.44 -16.30 -32.89
CA LEU A 74 2.47 -15.20 -33.02
C LEU A 74 2.21 -14.77 -34.48
N ASN A 75 3.17 -14.98 -35.37
CA ASN A 75 3.06 -14.70 -36.81
C ASN A 75 2.74 -15.93 -37.68
N THR A 76 2.39 -17.08 -37.08
CA THR A 76 2.15 -18.32 -37.85
C THR A 76 0.77 -18.35 -38.49
N TYR A 77 -0.27 -17.95 -37.75
CA TYR A 77 -1.66 -17.95 -38.22
C TYR A 77 -2.26 -16.55 -38.08
N ASN A 78 -3.10 -16.18 -39.06
CA ASN A 78 -3.80 -14.90 -39.09
C ASN A 78 -5.32 -15.06 -39.13
N ASP A 79 -5.82 -16.28 -39.00
CA ASP A 79 -7.23 -16.63 -39.03
C ASP A 79 -7.57 -17.62 -37.90
N ILE A 80 -8.79 -17.51 -37.40
CA ILE A 80 -9.24 -18.33 -36.27
C ILE A 80 -9.36 -19.82 -36.63
N ALA A 81 -9.69 -20.17 -37.87
CA ALA A 81 -9.89 -21.55 -38.27
C ALA A 81 -8.59 -22.35 -38.22
N SER A 82 -7.47 -21.75 -38.64
CA SER A 82 -6.13 -22.34 -38.55
C SER A 82 -5.67 -22.50 -37.10
N VAL A 83 -5.93 -21.52 -36.24
CA VAL A 83 -5.62 -21.62 -34.80
C VAL A 83 -6.40 -22.75 -34.15
N VAL A 84 -7.72 -22.80 -34.35
CA VAL A 84 -8.59 -23.86 -33.80
C VAL A 84 -8.12 -25.23 -34.27
N LYS A 85 -7.76 -25.37 -35.54
CA LYS A 85 -7.21 -26.61 -36.07
C LYS A 85 -5.93 -27.02 -35.33
N ALA A 86 -4.98 -26.09 -35.16
CA ALA A 86 -3.73 -26.36 -34.47
C ALA A 86 -3.95 -26.79 -33.00
N VAL A 87 -4.84 -26.10 -32.27
CA VAL A 87 -5.21 -26.42 -30.88
C VAL A 87 -5.88 -27.80 -30.76
N ARG A 88 -6.69 -28.21 -31.73
CA ARG A 88 -7.31 -29.55 -31.72
C ARG A 88 -6.29 -30.67 -31.92
N THR A 89 -5.25 -30.43 -32.72
CA THR A 89 -4.37 -31.49 -33.23
C THR A 89 -2.99 -31.60 -32.57
N PHE A 90 -2.56 -30.62 -31.75
CA PHE A 90 -1.21 -30.68 -31.16
C PHE A 90 -1.06 -31.89 -30.21
N PRO A 91 0.09 -32.59 -30.25
CA PRO A 91 0.27 -33.88 -29.58
C PRO A 91 0.48 -33.73 -28.08
N TYR A 92 0.14 -34.77 -27.32
CA TYR A 92 0.59 -34.91 -25.94
C TYR A 92 2.03 -35.45 -25.91
N ARG A 93 2.96 -34.72 -25.26
CA ARG A 93 4.39 -35.04 -25.32
C ARG A 93 4.90 -35.84 -24.12
N GLY A 94 4.32 -35.66 -22.94
CA GLY A 94 4.83 -36.24 -21.70
C GLY A 94 6.19 -35.68 -21.30
N GLY A 95 6.63 -35.98 -20.07
CA GLY A 95 7.91 -35.53 -19.52
C GLY A 95 7.80 -35.05 -18.07
N SER A 96 8.88 -34.43 -17.56
CA SER A 96 8.87 -33.67 -16.31
C SER A 96 8.15 -32.32 -16.49
N THR A 97 8.06 -31.50 -15.44
CA THR A 97 7.30 -30.25 -15.47
C THR A 97 8.23 -29.06 -15.18
N ASN A 98 8.94 -28.56 -16.20
CA ASN A 98 9.91 -27.45 -16.02
C ASN A 98 9.26 -26.10 -16.35
N THR A 99 8.42 -25.58 -15.44
CA THR A 99 7.63 -24.37 -15.66
C THR A 99 8.51 -23.10 -15.72
N GLY A 100 9.55 -23.01 -14.90
CA GLY A 100 10.46 -21.85 -14.90
C GLY A 100 11.22 -21.72 -16.22
N LYS A 101 11.77 -22.83 -16.71
CA LYS A 101 12.39 -22.91 -18.04
C LYS A 101 11.43 -22.51 -19.16
N ALA A 102 10.17 -22.94 -19.07
CA ALA A 102 9.15 -22.64 -20.07
C ALA A 102 8.80 -21.15 -20.12
N MET A 103 8.66 -20.50 -18.96
CA MET A 103 8.42 -19.05 -18.87
C MET A 103 9.60 -18.23 -19.42
N ASN A 104 10.84 -18.60 -19.10
CA ASN A 104 12.02 -17.97 -19.69
C ASN A 104 12.05 -18.13 -21.21
N TYR A 105 11.65 -19.29 -21.73
CA TYR A 105 11.55 -19.51 -23.16
C TYR A 105 10.50 -18.62 -23.84
N VAL A 106 9.33 -18.42 -23.22
CA VAL A 106 8.32 -17.48 -23.73
C VAL A 106 8.90 -16.08 -23.84
N ARG A 107 9.55 -15.59 -22.77
CA ARG A 107 10.22 -14.29 -22.72
C ARG A 107 11.27 -14.11 -23.83
N GLU A 108 12.15 -15.09 -23.99
CA GLU A 108 13.36 -14.95 -24.82
C GLU A 108 13.17 -15.39 -26.27
N LYS A 109 12.18 -16.25 -26.55
CA LYS A 109 12.02 -16.92 -27.84
C LYS A 109 10.66 -16.72 -28.49
N ILE A 110 9.63 -16.30 -27.75
CA ILE A 110 8.28 -16.06 -28.30
C ILE A 110 7.95 -14.58 -28.38
N PHE A 111 8.15 -13.84 -27.28
CA PHE A 111 7.98 -12.38 -27.24
C PHE A 111 9.13 -11.62 -27.92
N ILE A 112 9.43 -12.02 -29.15
CA ILE A 112 10.44 -11.40 -30.02
C ILE A 112 9.82 -11.05 -31.37
N SER A 113 10.30 -9.95 -31.97
CA SER A 113 9.77 -9.42 -33.23
C SER A 113 9.82 -10.43 -34.38
N THR A 114 10.88 -11.24 -34.45
CA THR A 114 11.04 -12.30 -35.47
C THR A 114 10.00 -13.42 -35.37
N ARG A 115 9.30 -13.52 -34.24
CA ARG A 115 8.19 -14.47 -34.00
C ARG A 115 6.83 -13.80 -33.99
N GLY A 116 6.74 -12.53 -34.35
CA GLY A 116 5.48 -11.80 -34.51
C GLY A 116 5.07 -10.95 -33.31
N ALA A 117 5.91 -10.85 -32.28
CA ALA A 117 5.61 -10.00 -31.13
C ALA A 117 5.66 -8.51 -31.50
N ARG A 118 4.67 -7.76 -31.04
CA ARG A 118 4.49 -6.32 -31.21
C ARG A 118 4.86 -5.64 -29.89
N THR A 119 5.58 -4.52 -30.00
CA THR A 119 6.00 -3.74 -28.83
C THR A 119 4.94 -2.74 -28.36
N SER A 120 3.92 -2.47 -29.18
CA SER A 120 2.89 -1.45 -28.95
C SER A 120 1.54 -2.03 -28.50
N VAL A 121 1.50 -3.30 -28.10
CA VAL A 121 0.26 -3.97 -27.68
C VAL A 121 0.47 -4.71 -26.36
N PRO A 122 -0.58 -4.91 -25.55
CA PRO A 122 -0.52 -5.76 -24.37
C PRO A 122 -0.01 -7.16 -24.70
N ARG A 123 0.87 -7.68 -23.84
CA ARG A 123 1.40 -9.04 -23.91
C ARG A 123 0.79 -9.85 -22.79
N VAL A 124 0.19 -10.97 -23.14
CA VAL A 124 -0.52 -11.81 -22.19
C VAL A 124 -0.02 -13.25 -22.28
N MET A 125 0.17 -13.90 -21.14
CA MET A 125 0.47 -15.31 -21.05
C MET A 125 -0.63 -16.03 -20.28
N VAL A 126 -1.21 -17.05 -20.87
CA VAL A 126 -2.11 -17.98 -20.19
C VAL A 126 -1.32 -19.25 -19.92
N LEU A 127 -0.99 -19.49 -18.65
CA LEU A 127 -0.33 -20.71 -18.18
C LEU A 127 -1.38 -21.76 -17.82
N ILE A 128 -1.27 -22.96 -18.38
CA ILE A 128 -2.12 -24.11 -18.04
C ILE A 128 -1.22 -25.21 -17.47
N THR A 129 -1.38 -25.55 -16.19
CA THR A 129 -0.53 -26.53 -15.49
C THR A 129 -1.25 -27.18 -14.30
N ASP A 130 -0.74 -28.30 -13.80
CA ASP A 130 -1.14 -28.88 -12.50
C ASP A 130 -0.32 -28.32 -11.33
N GLY A 131 0.45 -27.24 -11.56
CA GLY A 131 1.06 -26.43 -10.51
C GLY A 131 2.07 -27.21 -9.66
N LYS A 132 2.82 -28.15 -10.24
CA LYS A 132 3.91 -28.86 -9.55
C LYS A 132 5.18 -28.77 -10.36
N SER A 133 5.84 -27.61 -10.31
CA SER A 133 7.08 -27.43 -11.06
C SER A 133 8.22 -28.30 -10.51
N SER A 134 9.04 -28.84 -11.41
CA SER A 134 10.27 -29.59 -11.13
C SER A 134 11.51 -28.69 -11.06
N ASP A 135 11.36 -27.41 -11.41
CA ASP A 135 12.40 -26.38 -11.38
C ASP A 135 11.94 -25.11 -10.64
N SER A 136 12.89 -24.21 -10.35
CA SER A 136 12.55 -22.89 -9.80
C SER A 136 11.83 -22.05 -10.84
N PHE A 137 10.67 -21.50 -10.47
CA PHE A 137 9.79 -20.75 -11.38
C PHE A 137 9.56 -19.29 -10.95
N LYS A 138 9.82 -18.94 -9.69
CA LYS A 138 9.47 -17.61 -9.14
C LYS A 138 10.18 -16.48 -9.88
N ASP A 139 11.48 -16.60 -10.09
CA ASP A 139 12.27 -15.57 -10.79
C ASP A 139 11.83 -15.43 -12.25
N ALA A 140 11.51 -16.54 -12.91
CA ALA A 140 11.03 -16.53 -14.29
C ALA A 140 9.66 -15.84 -14.41
N ALA A 141 8.75 -16.06 -13.45
CA ALA A 141 7.47 -15.35 -13.39
C ALA A 141 7.67 -13.85 -13.11
N THR A 142 8.51 -13.49 -12.13
CA THR A 142 8.87 -12.09 -11.83
C THR A 142 9.46 -11.39 -13.05
N ASN A 143 10.36 -12.04 -13.79
CA ASN A 143 10.98 -11.47 -14.98
C ASN A 143 10.01 -11.22 -16.13
N LEU A 144 8.92 -11.99 -16.23
CA LEU A 144 7.83 -11.74 -17.19
C LEU A 144 6.97 -10.55 -16.74
N ARG A 145 6.59 -10.49 -15.46
CA ARG A 145 5.82 -9.37 -14.90
C ARG A 145 6.57 -8.04 -15.00
N ASN A 146 7.89 -8.05 -14.77
CA ASN A 146 8.76 -6.87 -14.88
C ASN A 146 8.88 -6.31 -16.31
N ILE A 147 8.42 -7.05 -17.32
CA ILE A 147 8.33 -6.56 -18.70
C ILE A 147 6.87 -6.44 -19.13
N ASP A 148 5.95 -6.16 -18.20
CA ASP A 148 4.53 -5.91 -18.46
C ASP A 148 3.83 -7.05 -19.21
N VAL A 149 4.20 -8.30 -18.91
CA VAL A 149 3.42 -9.47 -19.33
C VAL A 149 2.37 -9.76 -18.27
N GLU A 150 1.12 -9.76 -18.70
CA GLU A 150 -0.02 -10.13 -17.87
C GLU A 150 -0.14 -11.66 -17.82
N ILE A 151 -0.10 -12.27 -16.64
CA ILE A 151 -0.05 -13.72 -16.48
C ILE A 151 -1.32 -14.24 -15.80
N PHE A 152 -2.08 -15.04 -16.56
CA PHE A 152 -3.21 -15.81 -16.05
C PHE A 152 -2.79 -17.27 -15.83
N ALA A 153 -3.08 -17.83 -14.67
CA ALA A 153 -2.76 -19.22 -14.33
C ALA A 153 -4.04 -20.06 -14.24
N VAL A 154 -4.03 -21.21 -14.93
CA VAL A 154 -5.15 -22.14 -14.99
C VAL A 154 -4.68 -23.51 -14.50
N GLY A 155 -5.18 -23.88 -13.32
CA GLY A 155 -4.92 -25.15 -12.66
C GLY A 155 -5.66 -26.31 -13.31
N VAL A 156 -4.97 -27.41 -13.55
CA VAL A 156 -5.56 -28.68 -14.00
C VAL A 156 -5.50 -29.70 -12.86
N LYS A 157 -6.64 -30.34 -12.54
CA LYS A 157 -6.73 -31.43 -11.55
C LYS A 157 -6.27 -30.96 -10.15
N ASP A 158 -5.26 -31.60 -9.57
CA ASP A 158 -4.77 -31.36 -8.20
C ASP A 158 -3.81 -30.16 -8.14
N ALA A 159 -4.15 -29.09 -8.86
CA ALA A 159 -3.25 -27.97 -9.05
C ALA A 159 -2.94 -27.26 -7.73
N VAL A 160 -1.65 -27.00 -7.47
CA VAL A 160 -1.24 -26.33 -6.24
C VAL A 160 -1.52 -24.84 -6.38
N ARG A 161 -2.63 -24.39 -5.80
CA ARG A 161 -3.11 -23.01 -5.91
C ARG A 161 -2.04 -21.98 -5.53
N SER A 162 -1.28 -22.22 -4.46
CA SER A 162 -0.21 -21.31 -4.03
C SER A 162 0.94 -21.19 -5.04
N GLU A 163 1.23 -22.22 -5.85
CA GLU A 163 2.19 -22.09 -6.95
C GLU A 163 1.61 -21.22 -8.08
N LEU A 164 0.33 -21.42 -8.42
CA LEU A 164 -0.34 -20.60 -9.43
C LEU A 164 -0.41 -19.12 -9.01
N GLU A 165 -0.71 -18.84 -7.74
CA GLU A 165 -0.74 -17.49 -7.18
C GLU A 165 0.64 -16.83 -7.17
N ALA A 166 1.72 -17.60 -6.99
CA ALA A 166 3.09 -17.08 -7.07
C ALA A 166 3.52 -16.76 -8.53
N ILE A 167 2.88 -17.38 -9.51
CA ILE A 167 3.18 -17.18 -10.94
C ILE A 167 2.32 -16.08 -11.55
N ALA A 168 1.01 -16.09 -11.28
CA ALA A 168 0.06 -15.14 -11.83
C ALA A 168 0.31 -13.70 -11.36
N ASN A 169 -0.30 -12.73 -12.05
CA ASN A 169 -0.35 -11.36 -11.57
C ASN A 169 -1.37 -11.23 -10.42
N ALA A 170 -1.22 -10.17 -9.62
CA ALA A 170 -2.19 -9.85 -8.57
C ALA A 170 -3.39 -9.06 -9.16
N PRO A 171 -4.60 -9.22 -8.60
CA PRO A 171 -4.97 -10.10 -7.50
C PRO A 171 -5.27 -11.54 -7.96
N ALA A 172 -4.99 -12.53 -7.11
CA ALA A 172 -5.22 -13.95 -7.41
C ALA A 172 -6.69 -14.29 -7.77
N ALA A 173 -7.66 -13.53 -7.24
CA ALA A 173 -9.08 -13.76 -7.49
C ALA A 173 -9.49 -13.62 -8.97
N THR A 174 -8.74 -12.82 -9.74
CA THR A 174 -9.00 -12.56 -11.17
C THR A 174 -7.93 -13.14 -12.09
N HIS A 175 -6.88 -13.77 -11.55
CA HIS A 175 -5.77 -14.31 -12.36
C HIS A 175 -5.51 -15.81 -12.16
N VAL A 176 -6.19 -16.44 -11.20
CA VAL A 176 -6.03 -17.87 -10.91
C VAL A 176 -7.36 -18.62 -11.02
N TYR A 177 -7.40 -19.61 -11.92
CA TYR A 177 -8.58 -20.41 -12.25
C TYR A 177 -8.27 -21.90 -12.23
N THR A 178 -9.30 -22.75 -12.35
CA THR A 178 -9.16 -24.19 -12.54
C THR A 178 -9.96 -24.65 -13.75
N VAL A 179 -9.48 -25.69 -14.46
CA VAL A 179 -10.14 -26.25 -15.66
C VAL A 179 -11.47 -26.95 -15.32
N GLU A 180 -11.68 -27.35 -14.07
CA GLU A 180 -12.92 -28.00 -13.63
C GLU A 180 -14.09 -27.02 -13.48
N ASP A 181 -13.80 -25.72 -13.36
CA ASP A 181 -14.82 -24.69 -13.37
C ASP A 181 -15.34 -24.51 -14.80
N PHE A 182 -16.57 -24.96 -15.07
CA PHE A 182 -17.22 -24.79 -16.38
C PHE A 182 -17.27 -23.32 -16.83
N ASP A 183 -17.29 -22.39 -15.87
CA ASP A 183 -17.29 -20.93 -16.09
C ASP A 183 -15.89 -20.32 -16.21
N ALA A 184 -14.80 -21.09 -16.00
CA ALA A 184 -13.44 -20.56 -16.03
C ALA A 184 -13.11 -19.91 -17.37
N PHE A 185 -13.54 -20.51 -18.49
CA PHE A 185 -13.31 -19.90 -19.80
C PHE A 185 -14.06 -18.58 -19.96
N GLN A 186 -15.30 -18.47 -19.44
CA GLN A 186 -16.08 -17.23 -19.54
C GLN A 186 -15.43 -16.12 -18.72
N ARG A 187 -14.91 -16.45 -17.53
CA ARG A 187 -14.18 -15.51 -16.68
C ARG A 187 -12.84 -15.12 -17.29
N ILE A 188 -12.03 -16.07 -17.74
CA ILE A 188 -10.75 -15.79 -18.41
C ILE A 188 -10.99 -14.96 -19.67
N SER A 189 -11.95 -15.32 -20.51
CA SER A 189 -12.30 -14.55 -21.71
C SER A 189 -12.76 -13.14 -21.35
N LYS A 190 -13.60 -12.98 -20.31
CA LYS A 190 -14.06 -11.67 -19.82
C LYS A 190 -12.90 -10.84 -19.24
N GLU A 191 -12.08 -11.39 -18.35
CA GLU A 191 -10.95 -10.70 -17.73
C GLU A 191 -9.85 -10.39 -18.76
N LEU A 192 -9.56 -11.29 -19.70
CA LEU A 192 -8.67 -11.01 -20.84
C LEU A 192 -9.24 -9.88 -21.70
N THR A 193 -10.54 -9.93 -22.00
CA THR A 193 -11.20 -8.86 -22.76
C THR A 193 -11.14 -7.55 -22.00
N GLN A 194 -11.36 -7.54 -20.68
CA GLN A 194 -11.23 -6.34 -19.85
C GLN A 194 -9.78 -5.85 -19.79
N SER A 195 -8.80 -6.75 -19.67
CA SER A 195 -7.36 -6.45 -19.65
C SER A 195 -6.92 -5.77 -20.94
N ILE A 196 -7.48 -6.21 -22.07
CA ILE A 196 -7.11 -5.70 -23.39
C ILE A 196 -7.99 -4.51 -23.82
N CYS A 197 -9.25 -4.42 -23.36
CA CYS A 197 -10.20 -3.36 -23.74
C CYS A 197 -10.22 -2.15 -22.81
N LEU A 198 -9.96 -2.33 -21.51
CA LEU A 198 -10.03 -1.28 -20.50
C LEU A 198 -8.61 -0.89 -20.10
N ILE A 199 -8.09 0.15 -20.75
CA ILE A 199 -6.73 0.64 -20.52
C ILE A 199 -6.60 1.03 -19.04
N ALA A 200 -5.75 0.31 -18.31
CA ALA A 200 -5.46 0.64 -16.91
C ALA A 200 -4.65 1.95 -16.82
N PRO A 201 -4.79 2.71 -15.73
CA PRO A 201 -3.88 3.81 -15.40
C PRO A 201 -2.43 3.32 -15.32
N ARG A 202 -1.46 4.22 -15.51
CA ARG A 202 -0.03 3.92 -15.38
C ARG A 202 0.67 4.92 -14.47
N ASP A 203 1.94 4.63 -14.16
CA ASP A 203 2.86 5.52 -13.45
C ASP A 203 2.30 6.04 -12.11
N LEU A 204 2.07 5.14 -11.15
CA LEU A 204 1.57 5.53 -9.84
C LEU A 204 2.67 6.26 -9.06
N GLU A 205 2.37 7.48 -8.63
CA GLU A 205 3.27 8.30 -7.84
C GLU A 205 2.60 8.81 -6.56
N PHE A 206 3.38 8.88 -5.49
CA PHE A 206 2.96 9.42 -4.20
C PHE A 206 3.73 10.71 -3.90
N SER A 207 3.03 11.70 -3.36
CA SER A 207 3.58 13.02 -3.05
C SER A 207 2.81 13.69 -1.91
N GLU A 208 3.28 14.85 -1.43
CA GLU A 208 2.63 15.61 -0.34
C GLU A 208 2.32 14.73 0.90
N VAL A 209 3.26 13.85 1.26
CA VAL A 209 3.08 12.91 2.36
C VAL A 209 3.11 13.65 3.70
N THR A 210 2.06 13.45 4.49
CA THR A 210 1.90 13.97 5.85
C THR A 210 1.64 12.83 6.83
N SER A 211 1.49 13.14 8.10
CA SER A 211 1.12 12.16 9.12
C SER A 211 -0.32 11.64 8.97
N ARG A 212 -1.19 12.32 8.21
CA ARG A 212 -2.61 11.96 8.09
C ARG A 212 -3.16 11.96 6.66
N SER A 213 -2.30 12.18 5.67
CA SER A 213 -2.68 12.18 4.26
C SER A 213 -1.48 12.04 3.34
N PHE A 214 -1.72 11.63 2.11
CA PHE A 214 -0.80 11.84 1.00
C PHE A 214 -1.58 11.98 -0.30
N ARG A 215 -0.94 12.57 -1.32
CA ARG A 215 -1.47 12.65 -2.68
C ARG A 215 -1.00 11.45 -3.47
N VAL A 216 -1.94 10.84 -4.20
CA VAL A 216 -1.70 9.84 -5.22
C VAL A 216 -1.95 10.44 -6.60
N THR A 217 -1.06 10.20 -7.56
CA THR A 217 -1.13 10.69 -8.94
C THR A 217 -0.84 9.54 -9.90
N TRP A 218 -1.47 9.57 -11.08
CA TRP A 218 -1.27 8.58 -12.14
C TRP A 218 -1.35 9.22 -13.52
N THR A 219 -1.02 8.45 -14.55
CA THR A 219 -1.16 8.81 -15.96
C THR A 219 -2.19 7.91 -16.65
N THR A 220 -2.74 8.37 -17.78
CA THR A 220 -3.61 7.55 -18.62
C THR A 220 -3.36 7.84 -20.10
N ASP A 221 -3.40 6.79 -20.92
CA ASP A 221 -3.40 6.90 -22.39
C ASP A 221 -4.82 6.85 -22.97
N SER A 222 -5.84 6.69 -22.11
CA SER A 222 -7.24 6.55 -22.51
C SER A 222 -7.98 7.89 -22.52
N THR A 223 -8.81 8.09 -23.55
CA THR A 223 -9.69 9.26 -23.67
C THR A 223 -11.14 8.95 -23.32
N ASN A 224 -11.47 7.69 -23.02
CA ASN A 224 -12.84 7.21 -22.80
C ASN A 224 -13.12 6.78 -21.36
N VAL A 225 -12.26 7.13 -20.42
CA VAL A 225 -12.49 6.93 -18.98
C VAL A 225 -13.69 7.76 -18.54
N MET A 226 -14.59 7.18 -17.75
CA MET A 226 -15.75 7.88 -17.16
C MET A 226 -15.47 8.43 -15.76
N SER A 227 -14.68 7.70 -14.97
CA SER A 227 -14.18 8.10 -13.65
C SER A 227 -13.01 7.22 -13.27
N TYR A 228 -12.27 7.59 -12.23
CA TYR A 228 -11.36 6.69 -11.53
C TYR A 228 -11.93 6.32 -10.17
N LEU A 229 -11.62 5.11 -9.73
CA LEU A 229 -11.91 4.65 -8.38
C LEU A 229 -10.60 4.39 -7.66
N VAL A 230 -10.31 5.18 -6.64
CA VAL A 230 -9.14 4.99 -5.77
C VAL A 230 -9.59 4.21 -4.54
N ARG A 231 -8.97 3.06 -4.29
CA ARG A 231 -9.23 2.21 -3.13
C ARG A 231 -7.98 2.10 -2.28
N PHE A 232 -8.10 2.28 -0.98
CA PHE A 232 -6.96 2.17 -0.08
C PHE A 232 -7.33 1.55 1.27
N ARG A 233 -6.36 0.90 1.90
CA ARG A 233 -6.46 0.29 3.23
C ARG A 233 -5.09 0.22 3.89
N LYS A 234 -5.04 -0.07 5.19
CA LYS A 234 -3.77 -0.36 5.87
C LYS A 234 -3.17 -1.65 5.32
N ALA A 235 -1.89 -1.64 4.96
CA ALA A 235 -1.23 -2.80 4.35
C ALA A 235 -1.17 -4.02 5.30
N GLU A 236 -1.10 -3.78 6.61
CA GLU A 236 -1.16 -4.84 7.63
C GLU A 236 -2.55 -5.51 7.75
N ASP A 237 -3.62 -4.83 7.31
CA ASP A 237 -4.98 -5.33 7.39
C ASP A 237 -5.41 -5.99 6.07
N ILE A 238 -4.82 -7.15 5.80
CA ILE A 238 -5.11 -7.97 4.62
C ILE A 238 -6.57 -8.43 4.52
N THR A 239 -7.32 -8.43 5.63
CA THR A 239 -8.76 -8.77 5.68
C THR A 239 -9.67 -7.56 5.69
N GLY A 240 -9.11 -6.36 5.85
CA GLY A 240 -9.84 -5.11 5.98
C GLY A 240 -10.50 -4.68 4.69
N ASP A 241 -11.67 -4.07 4.83
CA ASP A 241 -12.40 -3.44 3.73
C ASP A 241 -11.64 -2.22 3.21
N TYR A 242 -11.66 -2.06 1.89
CA TYR A 242 -11.09 -0.87 1.25
C TYR A 242 -11.97 0.35 1.45
N ILE A 243 -11.35 1.47 1.81
CA ILE A 243 -11.95 2.78 1.67
C ILE A 243 -11.89 3.16 0.19
N SER A 244 -13.03 3.57 -0.38
CA SER A 244 -13.15 3.88 -1.81
C SER A 244 -13.42 5.37 -2.00
N LEU A 245 -12.75 5.98 -2.98
CA LEU A 245 -12.88 7.37 -3.39
C LEU A 245 -13.09 7.44 -4.91
N ALA A 246 -14.20 8.02 -5.33
CA ALA A 246 -14.47 8.28 -6.75
C ALA A 246 -13.81 9.60 -7.17
N VAL A 247 -13.12 9.57 -8.30
CA VAL A 247 -12.38 10.70 -8.89
C VAL A 247 -12.91 10.91 -10.31
N PRO A 248 -13.20 12.15 -10.74
CA PRO A 248 -13.66 12.42 -12.10
C PRO A 248 -12.64 12.04 -13.18
N ALA A 249 -13.11 11.74 -14.40
CA ALA A 249 -12.24 11.32 -15.52
C ALA A 249 -11.23 12.38 -15.99
N ASP A 250 -11.50 13.66 -15.77
CA ASP A 250 -10.61 14.76 -16.13
C ASP A 250 -9.48 15.00 -15.11
N THR A 251 -9.46 14.20 -14.05
CA THR A 251 -8.55 14.36 -12.92
C THR A 251 -7.76 13.07 -12.70
N THR A 252 -6.44 13.16 -12.72
CA THR A 252 -5.53 12.01 -12.49
C THR A 252 -4.77 12.10 -11.18
N SER A 253 -5.34 12.77 -10.17
CA SER A 253 -4.78 12.82 -8.82
C SER A 253 -5.87 12.85 -7.76
N ALA A 254 -5.55 12.36 -6.56
CA ALA A 254 -6.42 12.41 -5.40
C ALA A 254 -5.61 12.55 -4.10
N ILE A 255 -6.16 13.24 -3.10
CA ILE A 255 -5.61 13.24 -1.74
C ILE A 255 -6.38 12.18 -0.94
N LEU A 256 -5.64 11.31 -0.25
CA LEU A 256 -6.21 10.34 0.69
C LEU A 256 -6.20 10.95 2.11
N PRO A 257 -7.34 11.35 2.68
CA PRO A 257 -7.38 12.01 3.98
C PRO A 257 -7.57 11.01 5.13
N HIS A 258 -7.47 11.52 6.36
CA HIS A 258 -7.80 10.80 7.60
C HIS A 258 -7.03 9.50 7.82
N LEU A 259 -5.80 9.44 7.32
CA LEU A 259 -4.91 8.32 7.51
C LEU A 259 -4.37 8.29 8.96
N THR A 260 -3.97 7.11 9.38
CA THR A 260 -3.23 6.90 10.63
C THR A 260 -1.75 7.24 10.40
N PRO A 261 -1.08 8.01 11.29
CA PRO A 261 0.35 8.28 11.18
C PRO A 261 1.22 7.03 11.29
N PHE A 262 2.41 7.08 10.69
CA PHE A 262 3.38 6.00 10.65
C PHE A 262 2.76 4.65 10.28
N THR A 263 1.87 4.65 9.28
CA THR A 263 1.15 3.46 8.84
C THR A 263 1.27 3.32 7.34
N THR A 264 1.67 2.15 6.86
CA THR A 264 1.73 1.83 5.43
C THR A 264 0.34 1.53 4.90
N TYR A 265 -0.01 2.13 3.76
CA TYR A 265 -1.27 1.93 3.06
C TYR A 265 -1.01 1.31 1.69
N GLU A 266 -1.79 0.28 1.38
CA GLU A 266 -1.95 -0.25 0.02
C GLU A 266 -2.99 0.60 -0.71
N VAL A 267 -2.64 1.06 -1.92
CA VAL A 267 -3.49 1.92 -2.76
C VAL A 267 -3.66 1.30 -4.14
N ASN A 268 -4.89 1.27 -4.63
CA ASN A 268 -5.30 0.71 -5.91
C ASN A 268 -6.12 1.74 -6.69
N VAL A 269 -5.70 2.07 -7.92
CA VAL A 269 -6.42 3.00 -8.79
C VAL A 269 -7.00 2.24 -9.98
N PHE A 270 -8.32 2.30 -10.15
CA PHE A 270 -9.05 1.68 -11.26
C PHE A 270 -9.55 2.77 -12.21
N ALA A 271 -9.38 2.62 -13.52
CA ALA A 271 -10.10 3.42 -14.51
C ALA A 271 -11.48 2.79 -14.74
N GLN A 272 -12.55 3.55 -14.54
CA GLN A 272 -13.92 3.11 -14.73
C GLN A 272 -14.43 3.53 -16.11
N TYR A 273 -15.04 2.57 -16.79
CA TYR A 273 -15.64 2.73 -18.11
C TYR A 273 -17.11 2.32 -18.05
N ASP A 274 -17.85 2.58 -19.13
CA ASP A 274 -19.26 2.17 -19.29
C ASP A 274 -19.47 0.65 -19.08
N LYS A 275 -18.45 -0.16 -19.39
CA LYS A 275 -18.47 -1.62 -19.31
C LYS A 275 -17.81 -2.22 -18.08
N GLY A 276 -17.36 -1.39 -17.14
CA GLY A 276 -16.74 -1.81 -15.89
C GLY A 276 -15.37 -1.19 -15.66
N ASP A 277 -14.67 -1.73 -14.67
CA ASP A 277 -13.39 -1.19 -14.20
C ASP A 277 -12.20 -1.87 -14.90
N SER A 278 -11.13 -1.13 -15.14
CA SER A 278 -9.84 -1.67 -15.57
C SER A 278 -9.20 -2.53 -14.48
N PHE A 279 -8.07 -3.16 -14.78
CA PHE A 279 -7.18 -3.67 -13.74
C PHE A 279 -6.66 -2.51 -12.86
N PRO A 280 -6.36 -2.77 -11.57
CA PRO A 280 -5.83 -1.77 -10.68
C PRO A 280 -4.38 -1.43 -11.04
N LEU A 281 -4.07 -0.15 -10.97
CA LEU A 281 -2.72 0.33 -10.76
C LEU A 281 -2.46 0.39 -9.26
N SER A 282 -1.56 -0.47 -8.77
CA SER A 282 -1.31 -0.67 -7.32
C SER A 282 0.02 -0.10 -6.86
N GLY A 283 0.08 0.37 -5.62
CA GLY A 283 1.31 0.75 -4.94
C GLY A 283 1.10 0.94 -3.45
N GLU A 284 2.19 1.19 -2.73
CA GLU A 284 2.19 1.38 -1.28
C GLU A 284 2.89 2.67 -0.89
N GLU A 285 2.38 3.32 0.14
CA GLU A 285 3.03 4.50 0.74
C GLU A 285 2.81 4.53 2.26
N THR A 286 3.78 5.08 2.99
CA THR A 286 3.73 5.19 4.45
C THR A 286 3.58 6.65 4.88
N THR A 287 2.58 6.92 5.73
CA THR A 287 2.39 8.25 6.33
C THR A 287 3.54 8.62 7.27
N LEU A 288 3.82 9.92 7.42
CA LEU A 288 4.85 10.41 8.34
C LEU A 288 4.48 10.17 9.81
N GLU A 289 5.47 10.34 10.70
CA GLU A 289 5.25 10.32 12.15
C GLU A 289 4.30 11.43 12.62
N GLY A 290 3.60 11.19 13.72
CA GLY A 290 2.58 12.11 14.23
C GLY A 290 3.12 13.25 15.09
N THR A 291 2.22 14.12 15.54
CA THR A 291 2.54 15.18 16.50
C THR A 291 1.96 14.85 17.88
N VAL A 292 2.45 15.52 18.91
CA VAL A 292 1.92 15.40 20.28
C VAL A 292 0.46 15.87 20.31
N GLN A 293 -0.40 15.19 21.08
CA GLN A 293 -1.82 15.56 21.24
C GLN A 293 -2.24 15.57 22.70
N GLY A 294 -3.34 16.23 23.02
CA GLY A 294 -3.94 16.20 24.36
C GLY A 294 -3.06 16.83 25.45
N LEU A 295 -2.22 17.80 25.10
CA LEU A 295 -1.34 18.49 26.02
C LEU A 295 -2.16 19.27 27.08
N SER A 296 -1.84 19.05 28.35
CA SER A 296 -2.53 19.67 29.49
C SER A 296 -1.58 19.95 30.65
N VAL A 297 -1.97 20.93 31.48
CA VAL A 297 -1.29 21.29 32.73
C VAL A 297 -2.19 20.94 33.92
N SER A 298 -1.60 20.43 34.99
CA SER A 298 -2.28 20.09 36.24
C SER A 298 -1.34 20.19 37.45
N GLU A 299 -1.85 19.94 38.66
CA GLU A 299 -1.07 19.91 39.91
C GLU A 299 -0.25 21.20 40.14
N GLU A 300 -0.84 22.37 39.91
CA GLU A 300 -0.10 23.65 40.03
C GLU A 300 0.22 23.96 41.50
N THR A 301 1.49 24.24 41.77
CA THR A 301 2.01 24.74 43.05
C THR A 301 2.51 26.18 42.87
N THR A 302 3.15 26.71 43.90
CA THR A 302 3.77 28.04 43.88
C THR A 302 5.02 28.10 42.99
N ASP A 303 5.59 26.95 42.64
CA ASP A 303 6.91 26.80 42.01
C ASP A 303 7.01 25.61 41.03
N SER A 304 5.91 24.92 40.75
CA SER A 304 5.88 23.77 39.85
C SER A 304 4.48 23.53 39.28
N PHE A 305 4.42 22.78 38.19
CA PHE A 305 3.18 22.14 37.72
C PHE A 305 3.50 20.88 36.92
N ARG A 306 2.54 19.97 36.80
CA ARG A 306 2.62 18.78 35.96
C ARG A 306 2.15 19.10 34.56
N VAL A 307 2.90 18.61 33.57
CA VAL A 307 2.54 18.61 32.16
C VAL A 307 2.28 17.17 31.74
N SER A 308 1.20 16.93 30.99
CA SER A 308 0.82 15.60 30.47
C SER A 308 0.30 15.69 29.05
N TRP A 309 0.56 14.67 28.23
CA TRP A 309 0.10 14.56 26.85
C TRP A 309 -0.25 13.11 26.48
N LEU A 310 -0.86 12.92 25.32
CA LEU A 310 -1.04 11.62 24.69
C LEU A 310 0.21 11.27 23.89
N ALA A 311 0.59 9.98 23.89
CA ALA A 311 1.74 9.50 23.14
C ALA A 311 1.62 9.89 21.66
N ALA A 312 2.65 10.56 21.13
CA ALA A 312 2.68 10.93 19.73
C ALA A 312 2.78 9.65 18.87
N PRO A 313 2.02 9.54 17.78
CA PRO A 313 2.07 8.36 16.91
C PRO A 313 3.46 8.12 16.32
N GLY A 314 3.91 6.87 16.31
CA GLY A 314 5.23 6.45 15.80
C GLY A 314 6.23 6.12 16.91
N PRO A 315 7.45 5.68 16.55
CA PRO A 315 8.50 5.29 17.49
C PRO A 315 9.21 6.52 18.07
N VAL A 316 8.60 7.16 19.06
CA VAL A 316 9.17 8.33 19.75
C VAL A 316 10.42 7.93 20.53
N VAL A 317 11.54 8.62 20.30
CA VAL A 317 12.80 8.45 21.03
C VAL A 317 12.72 9.15 22.40
N ARG A 318 12.21 10.39 22.41
CA ARG A 318 11.97 11.22 23.61
C ARG A 318 11.02 12.37 23.29
N TYR A 319 10.46 13.00 24.33
CA TYR A 319 9.80 14.29 24.17
C TYR A 319 10.72 15.40 24.65
N ARG A 320 10.74 16.52 23.90
CA ARG A 320 11.41 17.76 24.29
C ARG A 320 10.37 18.80 24.66
N LEU A 321 10.62 19.47 25.77
CA LEU A 321 9.79 20.54 26.28
C LEU A 321 10.58 21.83 26.34
N SER A 322 9.98 22.94 25.95
CA SER A 322 10.47 24.28 26.24
C SER A 322 9.38 25.05 26.98
N TYR A 323 9.76 25.87 27.95
CA TYR A 323 8.79 26.65 28.72
C TYR A 323 9.33 28.04 29.04
N ILE A 324 8.52 29.06 28.70
CA ILE A 324 8.94 30.46 28.73
C ILE A 324 7.87 31.27 29.47
N PRO A 325 8.25 32.17 30.41
CA PRO A 325 7.31 33.11 30.99
C PRO A 325 6.64 33.97 29.92
N VAL A 326 5.31 34.04 29.92
CA VAL A 326 4.54 34.86 28.95
C VAL A 326 4.85 36.35 29.10
N THR A 327 5.28 36.79 30.29
CA THR A 327 5.73 38.15 30.58
C THR A 327 7.10 38.50 29.97
N GLY A 328 7.77 37.54 29.33
CA GLY A 328 9.14 37.67 28.82
C GLY A 328 10.18 37.23 29.85
N GLY A 329 11.20 36.50 29.39
CA GLY A 329 12.24 35.91 30.21
C GLY A 329 13.09 34.89 29.44
N GLU A 330 14.04 34.26 30.12
CA GLU A 330 14.83 33.15 29.57
C GLU A 330 13.95 31.89 29.49
N GLY A 331 14.06 31.16 28.38
CA GLY A 331 13.36 29.90 28.19
C GLY A 331 14.12 28.75 28.84
N LEU A 332 13.39 27.86 29.48
CA LEU A 332 13.95 26.65 30.08
C LEU A 332 13.54 25.43 29.26
N GLU A 333 14.32 24.36 29.35
CA GLU A 333 14.09 23.12 28.59
C GLU A 333 14.06 21.90 29.51
N ALA A 334 13.25 20.91 29.12
CA ALA A 334 13.21 19.61 29.77
C ALA A 334 13.02 18.50 28.72
N GLN A 335 13.29 17.25 29.10
CA GLN A 335 13.09 16.09 28.23
C GLN A 335 12.63 14.87 29.02
N THR A 336 11.90 13.98 28.37
CA THR A 336 11.48 12.68 28.92
C THR A 336 12.02 11.53 28.08
N ASN A 337 11.86 10.27 28.49
CA ASN A 337 12.09 9.15 27.59
C ASN A 337 10.88 8.96 26.66
N GLY A 338 11.05 8.24 25.54
CA GLY A 338 9.97 7.98 24.57
C GLY A 338 8.64 7.46 25.15
N PRO A 339 8.64 6.54 26.14
CA PRO A 339 7.39 6.06 26.76
C PRO A 339 6.75 7.05 27.75
N ASP A 340 7.52 8.01 28.26
CA ASP A 340 7.11 8.90 29.34
C ASP A 340 6.30 10.08 28.75
N THR A 341 5.01 10.11 29.05
CA THR A 341 4.03 11.09 28.54
C THR A 341 3.64 12.17 29.55
N THR A 342 4.40 12.29 30.63
CA THR A 342 4.21 13.32 31.66
C THR A 342 5.54 13.70 32.31
N ILE A 343 5.65 14.95 32.73
CA ILE A 343 6.77 15.48 33.49
C ILE A 343 6.29 16.57 34.46
N VAL A 344 6.98 16.74 35.58
CA VAL A 344 6.76 17.87 36.50
C VAL A 344 7.82 18.92 36.22
N LEU A 345 7.40 20.12 35.85
CA LEU A 345 8.30 21.26 35.70
C LEU A 345 8.43 21.94 37.05
N GLN A 346 9.67 22.10 37.54
CA GLN A 346 9.99 22.64 38.86
C GLN A 346 10.77 23.96 38.74
N GLU A 347 11.02 24.61 39.87
CA GLU A 347 11.80 25.85 39.97
C GLU A 347 11.18 27.03 39.19
N LEU A 348 9.85 27.06 39.14
CA LEU A 348 9.09 28.11 38.49
C LEU A 348 8.86 29.30 39.44
N PHE A 349 8.66 30.49 38.88
CA PHE A 349 8.31 31.67 39.66
C PHE A 349 6.83 31.63 40.08
N PRO A 350 6.48 32.06 41.31
CA PRO A 350 5.08 32.20 41.72
C PRO A 350 4.30 33.20 40.88
N ILE A 351 2.99 32.99 40.75
CA ILE A 351 2.05 33.88 40.01
C ILE A 351 2.55 34.18 38.59
N THR A 352 3.18 33.20 37.94
CA THR A 352 3.78 33.37 36.62
C THR A 352 3.14 32.39 35.65
N THR A 353 2.66 32.91 34.52
CA THR A 353 2.13 32.08 33.44
C THR A 353 3.28 31.72 32.50
N TYR A 354 3.44 30.42 32.27
CA TYR A 354 4.42 29.85 31.36
C TYR A 354 3.71 29.30 30.14
N ARG A 355 4.26 29.62 28.96
CA ARG A 355 3.92 28.92 27.72
C ARG A 355 4.82 27.71 27.59
N VAL A 356 4.22 26.53 27.60
CA VAL A 356 4.92 25.25 27.49
C VAL A 356 4.70 24.71 26.07
N SER A 357 5.80 24.45 25.35
CA SER A 357 5.80 23.72 24.08
C SER A 357 6.32 22.30 24.30
N VAL A 358 5.69 21.31 23.66
CA VAL A 358 6.12 19.90 23.69
C VAL A 358 6.22 19.36 22.26
N SER A 359 7.37 18.76 21.93
CA SER A 359 7.65 18.13 20.63
C SER A 359 8.11 16.69 20.82
N ALA A 360 7.67 15.78 19.93
CA ALA A 360 8.19 14.43 19.88
C ALA A 360 9.48 14.39 19.04
N GLU A 361 10.54 13.75 19.54
CA GLU A 361 11.76 13.49 18.78
C GLU A 361 11.74 12.05 18.26
N TYR A 362 11.87 11.93 16.95
CA TYR A 362 11.98 10.68 16.21
C TYR A 362 13.42 10.51 15.70
N THR A 363 13.75 9.33 15.18
CA THR A 363 15.04 9.11 14.51
C THR A 363 15.19 9.97 13.24
N SER A 364 14.07 10.35 12.63
CA SER A 364 13.99 11.25 11.47
C SER A 364 14.21 12.73 11.83
N GLY A 365 13.95 13.13 13.07
CA GLY A 365 14.09 14.51 13.54
C GLY A 365 13.09 14.90 14.62
N LEU A 366 13.02 16.20 14.90
CA LEU A 366 12.05 16.76 15.83
C LEU A 366 10.72 17.01 15.09
N GLY A 367 9.63 16.44 15.60
CA GLY A 367 8.28 16.69 15.09
C GLY A 367 7.72 18.04 15.53
N ASP A 368 6.52 18.38 15.05
CA ASP A 368 5.89 19.67 15.36
C ASP A 368 5.60 19.84 16.87
N GLU A 369 5.71 21.08 17.33
CA GLU A 369 5.43 21.44 18.72
C GLU A 369 3.93 21.66 18.98
N MET A 370 3.45 21.21 20.13
CA MET A 370 2.14 21.57 20.68
C MET A 370 2.31 22.46 21.90
N GLN A 371 1.45 23.47 22.05
CA GLN A 371 1.59 24.48 23.11
C GLN A 371 0.40 24.47 24.08
N VAL A 372 0.70 24.76 25.36
CA VAL A 372 -0.29 25.00 26.41
C VAL A 372 0.24 26.06 27.38
N ASP A 373 -0.64 26.90 27.93
CA ASP A 373 -0.29 27.86 28.97
C ASP A 373 -0.62 27.28 30.36
N GLY A 374 0.29 27.44 31.32
CA GLY A 374 0.11 27.01 32.71
C GLY A 374 0.54 28.10 33.70
N THR A 375 -0.22 28.29 34.78
CA THR A 375 0.01 29.38 35.75
C THR A 375 0.29 28.83 37.15
N THR A 376 1.41 29.23 37.75
CA THR A 376 1.76 28.88 39.14
C THR A 376 0.90 29.64 40.15
N LYS A 377 0.68 29.04 41.32
CA LYS A 377 -0.14 29.62 42.40
C LYS A 377 0.61 30.71 43.17
N GLU A 378 -0.16 31.54 43.87
CA GLU A 378 0.36 32.51 44.83
C GLU A 378 0.94 31.81 46.06
N GLY A 379 2.14 32.24 46.48
CA GLY A 379 2.77 31.79 47.71
C GLY A 379 1.94 32.21 48.92
N GLN A 380 1.52 31.25 49.76
CA GLN A 380 0.92 31.60 51.05
C GLN A 380 1.95 32.37 51.89
N SER A 381 1.70 33.65 52.13
CA SER A 381 2.47 34.43 53.09
C SER A 381 2.28 33.81 54.48
N VAL A 382 3.29 33.13 55.03
CA VAL A 382 3.32 32.84 56.47
C VAL A 382 3.68 34.14 57.18
N ASN A 383 2.68 34.99 57.42
CA ASN A 383 2.80 36.16 58.27
C ASN A 383 1.90 36.00 59.50
N GLN A 384 2.48 35.47 60.57
CA GLN A 384 2.06 35.84 61.92
C GLN A 384 3.29 36.26 62.75
N CYS A 385 4.01 37.27 62.28
CA CYS A 385 4.72 38.17 63.19
C CYS A 385 3.72 39.25 63.63
N HIS A 386 3.12 39.08 64.81
CA HIS A 386 2.41 40.16 65.49
C HIS A 386 3.42 41.28 65.80
N LEU A 387 3.52 42.28 64.91
CA LEU A 387 4.12 43.56 65.25
C LEU A 387 3.08 44.37 66.03
N HIS A 388 3.08 44.24 67.35
CA HIS A 388 2.43 45.22 68.22
C HIS A 388 3.27 46.50 68.19
N CYS A 389 2.77 47.51 67.46
CA CYS A 389 3.23 48.89 67.58
C CYS A 389 2.12 49.67 68.27
N LEU A 390 2.32 50.06 69.52
CA LEU A 390 1.48 51.05 70.22
C LEU A 390 2.39 52.10 70.83
N CYS A 391 1.98 53.35 70.59
CA CYS A 391 2.74 54.58 70.71
C CYS A 391 3.26 54.94 72.11
N LEU A 392 4.32 55.74 72.07
CA LEU A 392 4.93 56.54 73.12
C LEU A 392 3.92 57.30 74.00
N SER A 393 4.09 57.22 75.32
CA SER A 393 3.84 58.35 76.22
C SER A 393 5.17 59.01 76.57
N LEU A 394 5.25 60.33 76.42
CA LEU A 394 6.38 61.17 76.84
C LEU A 394 6.73 60.92 78.31
N THR A 395 7.87 60.30 78.59
CA THR A 395 8.90 60.74 79.54
C THR A 395 10.02 59.69 79.62
N SER A 396 11.27 60.18 79.57
CA SER A 396 12.55 59.47 79.74
C SER A 396 13.09 58.64 78.56
N VAL A 397 14.38 58.88 78.30
CA VAL A 397 15.20 58.36 77.22
C VAL A 397 15.70 56.96 77.57
N THR A 398 15.45 55.97 76.72
CA THR A 398 16.17 54.69 76.81
C THR A 398 16.47 54.14 75.42
N TRP A 399 17.75 53.90 75.14
CA TRP A 399 18.25 53.27 73.93
C TRP A 399 17.85 51.79 73.89
N CYS A 400 17.28 51.31 72.78
CA CYS A 400 17.16 49.87 72.53
C CYS A 400 17.95 49.50 71.26
N ARG A 401 18.98 48.67 71.47
CA ARG A 401 19.95 48.17 70.50
C ARG A 401 19.29 47.13 69.59
N MET A 402 19.36 47.29 68.26
CA MET A 402 18.99 46.22 67.32
C MET A 402 19.96 45.04 67.49
N SER A 403 19.42 43.88 67.88
CA SER A 403 20.12 42.60 67.86
C SER A 403 19.62 41.80 66.65
N VAL A 404 20.46 41.66 65.63
CA VAL A 404 20.29 40.68 64.56
C VAL A 404 20.79 39.35 65.11
N SER A 405 19.90 38.37 65.29
CA SER A 405 20.32 37.00 65.59
C SER A 405 20.29 36.17 64.31
N ARG A 406 21.48 35.95 63.72
CA ARG A 406 21.76 34.80 62.85
C ARG A 406 22.17 33.62 63.73
N LYS A 407 21.58 32.43 63.52
CA LYS A 407 22.21 31.09 63.69
C LYS A 407 21.24 30.00 63.16
N THR A 408 21.54 29.38 62.00
CA THR A 408 22.21 28.06 61.75
C THR A 408 21.28 26.85 61.88
N TYR A 409 20.97 26.12 60.79
CA TYR A 409 21.58 24.84 60.30
C TYR A 409 21.37 23.65 61.28
N CYS A 410 20.89 22.43 60.98
CA CYS A 410 21.01 21.42 59.88
C CYS A 410 20.10 20.20 60.27
N PRO A 411 20.14 18.94 59.72
CA PRO A 411 20.57 18.37 58.43
C PRO A 411 19.57 17.36 57.77
N ARG A 412 19.99 16.91 56.57
CA ARG A 412 19.63 15.73 55.74
C ARG A 412 19.16 14.45 56.46
N ASN A 413 18.37 13.65 55.73
CA ASN A 413 18.45 12.18 55.79
C ASN A 413 18.30 11.55 54.39
N HIS A 414 19.24 10.66 54.07
CA HIS A 414 19.15 9.63 53.05
C HIS A 414 18.69 8.33 53.72
N SER A 415 17.86 7.55 53.03
CA SER A 415 17.86 6.08 53.02
C SER A 415 17.27 5.66 51.69
#